data_AF-A0A928VBF5-F1
#
_entry.id   AF-A0A928VBF5-F1
#
_cell.length_a   1.000
_cell.length_b   1.000
_cell.length_c   1.000
_cell.angle_alpha   90.00
_cell.angle_beta   90.00
_cell.angle_gamma   90.00
#
_symmetry.space_group_name_H-M   'P 1'
#
loop_
_entity.id
_entity.type
_entity.pdbx_description
1 polymer ?
#
loop_
_entity_poly.entity_id
_entity_poly.type
_entity_poly.pdbx_seq_one_letter_code
_entity_poly.pdbx_strand_id
1 'polypeptide(L)'
;MNSRVLKQEANALYKALSPLLTLDRRFAEVIVRDLARLVQQCARSYGKVQSSELLAFLVVYALIKQDAEKLNVAINLWETAKRTQYEKTTLQIILDLTQDQSETFLLPSILNQLDEEKGTNYLGTTTNAIYKFAQAIVKADETVSLQDLDTLSQIWQRLHSYQPLANYQAGFAT
;
A
#
# COMPACT_ATOMS: atom_id res chain seq x y z
N MET A 1 12.24 -13.69 -5.37
CA MET A 1 12.55 -12.88 -4.18
C MET A 1 12.09 -13.57 -2.91
N ASN A 2 12.92 -13.59 -1.88
CA ASN A 2 12.62 -14.24 -0.59
C ASN A 2 11.48 -13.49 0.14
N SER A 3 10.48 -14.22 0.67
CA SER A 3 9.37 -13.65 1.47
C SER A 3 9.84 -12.77 2.63
N ARG A 4 11.06 -13.02 3.13
CA ARG A 4 11.77 -12.16 4.08
C ARG A 4 11.97 -10.73 3.60
N VAL A 5 12.35 -10.52 2.34
CA VAL A 5 12.60 -9.17 1.78
C VAL A 5 11.28 -8.40 1.71
N LEU A 6 10.20 -9.03 1.24
CA LEU A 6 8.87 -8.40 1.23
C LEU A 6 8.40 -8.01 2.63
N LYS A 7 8.60 -8.89 3.62
CA LYS A 7 8.29 -8.58 5.03
C LYS A 7 9.13 -7.40 5.54
N GLN A 8 10.41 -7.30 5.15
CA GLN A 8 11.27 -6.18 5.53
C GLN A 8 10.82 -4.86 4.89
N GLU A 9 10.53 -4.86 3.60
CA GLU A 9 10.05 -3.67 2.87
C GLU A 9 8.67 -3.23 3.38
N ALA A 10 7.77 -4.17 3.68
CA ALA A 10 6.50 -3.88 4.34
C ALA A 10 6.68 -3.21 5.71
N ASN A 11 7.61 -3.70 6.52
CA ASN A 11 7.94 -3.08 7.80
C ASN A 11 8.58 -1.69 7.64
N ALA A 12 9.44 -1.51 6.62
CA ALA A 12 10.04 -0.22 6.32
C ALA A 12 8.99 0.81 5.91
N LEU A 13 8.02 0.41 5.07
CA LEU A 13 6.86 1.23 4.72
C LEU A 13 6.04 1.59 5.96
N TYR A 14 5.70 0.62 6.82
CA TYR A 14 4.96 0.89 8.05
C TYR A 14 5.67 1.92 8.94
N LYS A 15 7.00 1.82 9.10
CA LYS A 15 7.78 2.80 9.87
C LYS A 15 7.68 4.21 9.31
N ALA A 16 7.70 4.35 7.98
CA ALA A 16 7.55 5.65 7.33
C ALA A 16 6.14 6.24 7.52
N LEU A 17 5.12 5.38 7.62
CA LEU A 17 3.71 5.77 7.80
C LEU A 17 3.32 5.98 9.28
N SER A 18 4.06 5.40 10.22
CA SER A 18 3.76 5.45 11.66
C SER A 18 3.55 6.87 12.23
N PRO A 19 4.31 7.90 11.81
CA PRO A 19 4.04 9.28 12.25
C PRO A 19 2.62 9.75 11.88
N LEU A 20 2.13 9.41 10.69
CA LEU A 20 0.78 9.76 10.21
C LEU A 20 -0.29 9.06 11.05
N LEU A 21 -0.09 7.77 11.35
CA LEU A 21 -1.00 7.00 12.20
C LEU A 21 -1.09 7.55 13.63
N THR A 22 -0.01 8.16 14.11
CA THR A 22 0.05 8.82 15.44
C THR A 22 -0.62 10.19 15.41
N LEU A 23 -0.52 10.90 14.27
CA LEU A 23 -1.10 12.22 14.08
C LEU A 23 -2.63 12.18 14.03
N ASP A 24 -3.21 11.29 13.22
CA ASP A 24 -4.66 11.11 13.10
C ASP A 24 -5.00 9.66 12.70
N ARG A 25 -5.85 9.01 13.50
CA ARG A 25 -6.29 7.62 13.25
C ARG A 25 -6.96 7.43 11.88
N ARG A 26 -7.55 8.47 11.29
CA ARG A 26 -8.24 8.41 10.00
C ARG A 26 -7.28 8.10 8.84
N PHE A 27 -5.98 8.39 9.00
CA PHE A 27 -4.98 7.99 8.02
C PHE A 27 -4.94 6.47 7.82
N ALA A 28 -5.25 5.67 8.85
CA ALA A 28 -5.22 4.22 8.73
C ALA A 28 -6.14 3.69 7.62
N GLU A 29 -7.34 4.27 7.44
CA GLU A 29 -8.27 3.87 6.37
C GLU A 29 -7.77 4.29 4.99
N VAL A 30 -7.35 5.55 4.85
CA VAL A 30 -6.86 6.08 3.57
C VAL A 30 -5.63 5.31 3.10
N ILE A 31 -4.68 5.06 4.01
CA ILE A 31 -3.43 4.36 3.68
C ILE A 31 -3.73 2.95 3.19
N VAL A 32 -4.51 2.14 3.93
CA VAL A 32 -4.76 0.76 3.49
C VAL A 32 -5.53 0.70 2.17
N ARG A 33 -6.42 1.67 1.91
CA ARG A 33 -7.17 1.77 0.66
C ARG A 33 -6.26 2.08 -0.52
N ASP A 34 -5.39 3.08 -0.41
CA ASP A 34 -4.45 3.43 -1.47
C ASP A 34 -3.41 2.32 -1.69
N LEU A 35 -2.96 1.65 -0.63
CA LEU A 35 -2.07 0.49 -0.77
C LEU A 35 -2.76 -0.72 -1.42
N ALA A 36 -4.05 -0.95 -1.15
CA ALA A 36 -4.83 -2.00 -1.82
C ALA A 36 -4.93 -1.72 -3.34
N ARG A 37 -5.19 -0.45 -3.71
CA ARG A 37 -5.21 -0.01 -5.11
C ARG A 37 -3.85 -0.15 -5.78
N LEU A 38 -2.79 0.21 -5.07
CA LEU A 38 -1.42 0.04 -5.56
C LEU A 38 -1.12 -1.42 -5.87
N VAL A 39 -1.50 -2.35 -4.98
CA VAL A 39 -1.32 -3.80 -5.19
C VAL A 39 -2.14 -4.29 -6.37
N GLN A 40 -3.38 -3.83 -6.54
CA GLN A 40 -4.17 -4.15 -7.74
C GLN A 40 -3.52 -3.62 -9.02
N GLN A 41 -2.91 -2.43 -8.98
CA GLN A 41 -2.23 -1.85 -10.13
C GLN A 41 -0.97 -2.66 -10.49
N CYS A 42 -0.18 -3.10 -9.50
CA CYS A 42 0.92 -4.05 -9.70
C CYS A 42 0.41 -5.36 -10.33
N ALA A 43 -0.71 -5.89 -9.86
CA ALA A 43 -1.29 -7.12 -10.39
C ALA A 43 -1.79 -7.03 -11.85
N ARG A 44 -2.17 -5.83 -12.32
CA ARG A 44 -2.59 -5.60 -13.72
C ARG A 44 -1.46 -5.93 -14.72
N SER A 45 -0.19 -5.89 -14.32
CA SER A 45 0.90 -6.30 -15.22
C SER A 45 0.89 -7.80 -15.53
N TYR A 46 0.44 -8.64 -14.60
CA TYR A 46 0.42 -10.10 -14.75
C TYR A 46 -0.99 -10.70 -14.92
N GLY A 47 -2.03 -9.87 -14.94
CA GLY A 47 -3.44 -10.28 -15.08
C GLY A 47 -4.04 -10.95 -13.83
N LYS A 48 -3.29 -11.06 -12.73
CA LYS A 48 -3.76 -11.57 -11.43
C LYS A 48 -2.85 -11.08 -10.30
N VAL A 49 -3.41 -10.91 -9.10
CA VAL A 49 -2.61 -10.60 -7.91
C VAL A 49 -1.83 -11.85 -7.51
N GLN A 50 -0.51 -11.76 -7.50
CA GLN A 50 0.38 -12.85 -7.11
C GLN A 50 0.47 -12.96 -5.59
N SER A 51 0.88 -14.14 -5.13
CA SER A 51 1.01 -14.44 -3.72
C SER A 51 2.01 -13.54 -2.97
N SER A 52 3.09 -13.13 -3.63
CA SER A 52 4.07 -12.17 -3.10
C SER A 52 3.43 -10.82 -2.79
N GLU A 53 2.61 -10.32 -3.71
CA GLU A 53 1.92 -9.04 -3.60
C GLU A 53 0.87 -9.09 -2.48
N LEU A 54 0.12 -10.20 -2.39
CA LEU A 54 -0.82 -10.47 -1.30
C LEU A 54 -0.09 -10.53 0.06
N LEU A 55 1.04 -11.21 0.15
CA LEU A 55 1.83 -11.26 1.39
C LEU A 55 2.26 -9.85 1.82
N ALA A 56 2.86 -9.11 0.89
CA ALA A 56 3.36 -7.77 1.15
C ALA A 56 2.24 -6.86 1.67
N PHE A 57 1.08 -6.89 1.00
CA PHE A 57 -0.12 -6.18 1.43
C PHE A 57 -0.57 -6.61 2.83
N LEU A 58 -0.70 -7.92 3.09
CA LEU A 58 -1.20 -8.43 4.36
C LEU A 58 -0.32 -8.00 5.55
N VAL A 59 0.99 -7.99 5.38
CA VAL A 59 1.92 -7.51 6.43
C VAL A 59 1.65 -6.04 6.75
N VAL A 60 1.62 -5.17 5.73
CA VAL A 60 1.41 -3.73 5.95
C VAL A 60 0.01 -3.44 6.48
N TYR A 61 -1.01 -4.09 5.93
CA TYR A 61 -2.38 -3.99 6.41
C TYR A 61 -2.47 -4.35 7.90
N ALA A 62 -1.91 -5.50 8.30
CA ALA A 62 -1.98 -5.97 9.67
C ALA A 62 -1.23 -5.04 10.64
N LEU A 63 -0.10 -4.47 10.22
CA LEU A 63 0.64 -3.48 11.01
C LEU A 63 -0.16 -2.18 11.19
N ILE A 64 -0.76 -1.66 10.11
CA ILE A 64 -1.56 -0.41 10.16
C ILE A 64 -2.83 -0.61 11.00
N LYS A 65 -3.54 -1.73 10.81
CA LYS A 65 -4.78 -2.05 11.53
C LYS A 65 -4.55 -2.61 12.93
N GLN A 66 -3.29 -2.87 13.31
CA GLN A 66 -2.91 -3.54 14.56
C GLN A 66 -3.61 -4.91 14.72
N ASP A 67 -3.78 -5.64 13.61
CA ASP A 67 -4.46 -6.93 13.57
C ASP A 67 -3.44 -8.06 13.82
N ALA A 68 -3.35 -8.50 15.07
CA ALA A 68 -2.40 -9.52 15.50
C ALA A 68 -2.61 -10.88 14.82
N GLU A 69 -3.86 -11.23 14.48
CA GLU A 69 -4.19 -12.49 13.81
C GLU A 69 -3.66 -12.49 12.38
N LYS A 70 -3.94 -11.42 11.62
CA LYS A 70 -3.45 -11.28 10.24
C LYS A 70 -1.94 -11.12 10.19
N LEU A 71 -1.34 -10.47 11.18
CA LEU A 71 0.12 -10.40 11.29
C LEU A 71 0.72 -11.79 11.53
N ASN A 72 0.14 -12.58 12.43
CA ASN A 72 0.57 -13.96 12.65
C ASN A 72 0.43 -14.80 11.37
N VAL A 73 -0.66 -14.65 10.63
CA VAL A 73 -0.85 -15.30 9.33
C VAL A 73 0.29 -14.92 8.37
N ALA A 74 0.55 -13.63 8.18
CA ALA A 74 1.55 -13.15 7.24
C ALA A 74 2.98 -13.58 7.62
N ILE A 75 3.31 -13.56 8.92
CA ILE A 75 4.67 -13.84 9.39
C ILE A 75 4.94 -15.35 9.50
N ASN A 76 4.01 -16.10 10.10
CA ASN A 76 4.25 -17.49 10.52
C ASN A 76 3.49 -18.54 9.70
N LEU A 77 2.32 -18.21 9.14
CA LEU A 77 1.44 -19.21 8.53
C LEU A 77 1.36 -19.13 7.00
N TRP A 78 1.87 -18.07 6.39
CA TRP A 78 1.72 -17.80 4.95
C TRP A 78 2.25 -18.91 4.06
N GLU A 79 3.36 -19.54 4.44
CA GLU A 79 4.03 -20.59 3.65
C GLU A 79 3.57 -22.01 4.01
N THR A 80 2.50 -22.15 4.80
CA THR A 80 1.93 -23.45 5.18
C THR A 80 1.02 -24.02 4.09
N ALA A 81 0.58 -25.28 4.25
CA ALA A 81 -0.39 -25.92 3.36
C ALA A 81 -1.72 -25.15 3.21
N LYS A 82 -2.05 -24.24 4.14
CA LYS A 82 -3.26 -23.40 4.09
C LYS A 82 -3.07 -22.10 3.29
N ARG A 83 -1.93 -21.89 2.63
CA ARG A 83 -1.59 -20.68 1.85
C ARG A 83 -2.74 -20.17 0.97
N THR A 84 -3.36 -21.04 0.19
CA THR A 84 -4.47 -20.67 -0.70
C THR A 84 -5.67 -20.05 0.04
N GLN A 85 -5.95 -20.47 1.28
CA GLN A 85 -7.01 -19.87 2.09
C GLN A 85 -6.65 -18.43 2.50
N TYR A 86 -5.39 -18.21 2.90
CA TYR A 86 -4.91 -16.89 3.28
C TYR A 86 -4.85 -15.95 2.08
N GLU A 87 -4.40 -16.43 0.92
CA GLU A 87 -4.42 -15.67 -0.33
C GLU A 87 -5.84 -15.21 -0.70
N LYS A 88 -6.84 -16.10 -0.63
CA LYS A 88 -8.24 -15.75 -0.87
C LYS A 88 -8.75 -14.69 0.11
N THR A 89 -8.44 -14.86 1.39
CA THR A 89 -8.86 -13.91 2.44
C THR A 89 -8.24 -12.53 2.20
N THR A 90 -6.94 -12.49 1.91
CA THR A 90 -6.23 -11.24 1.62
C THR A 90 -6.75 -10.56 0.37
N LEU A 91 -7.01 -11.33 -0.69
CA LEU A 91 -7.59 -10.79 -1.92
C LEU A 91 -8.97 -10.20 -1.67
N GLN A 92 -9.81 -10.86 -0.85
CA GLN A 92 -11.12 -10.32 -0.48
C GLN A 92 -10.99 -8.97 0.24
N ILE A 93 -10.04 -8.85 1.19
CA ILE A 93 -9.77 -7.56 1.86
C ILE A 93 -9.42 -6.47 0.85
N ILE A 94 -8.54 -6.78 -0.11
CA ILE A 94 -8.17 -5.82 -1.16
C ILE A 94 -9.41 -5.42 -1.96
N LEU A 95 -10.21 -6.38 -2.42
CA LEU A 95 -11.42 -6.11 -3.19
C LEU A 95 -12.43 -5.25 -2.41
N ASP A 96 -12.62 -5.53 -1.12
CA ASP A 96 -13.51 -4.79 -0.24
C ASP A 96 -13.05 -3.34 -0.04
N LEU A 97 -11.74 -3.10 0.07
CA LEU A 97 -11.19 -1.76 0.18
C LEU A 97 -11.29 -0.95 -1.12
N THR A 98 -11.40 -1.62 -2.27
CA THR A 98 -11.40 -0.99 -3.61
C THR A 98 -12.75 -1.05 -4.33
N GLN A 99 -13.85 -1.30 -3.62
CA GLN A 99 -15.18 -1.47 -4.24
C GLN A 99 -15.67 -0.22 -4.98
N ASP A 100 -15.22 0.97 -4.58
CA ASP A 100 -15.64 2.24 -5.17
C ASP A 100 -15.07 2.50 -6.58
N GLN A 101 -14.21 1.60 -7.09
CA GLN A 101 -13.54 1.67 -8.40
C GLN A 101 -12.79 2.99 -8.68
N SER A 102 -12.61 3.85 -7.67
CA SER A 102 -11.82 5.07 -7.84
C SER A 102 -10.36 4.69 -8.07
N GLU A 103 -9.80 5.14 -9.18
CA GLU A 103 -8.41 4.90 -9.54
C GLU A 103 -7.44 5.91 -8.90
N THR A 104 -7.95 6.87 -8.12
CA THR A 104 -7.17 7.98 -7.58
C THR A 104 -6.61 7.65 -6.20
N PHE A 105 -5.32 7.93 -5.99
CA PHE A 105 -4.72 7.93 -4.67
C PHE A 105 -5.07 9.21 -3.92
N LEU A 106 -5.70 9.06 -2.77
CA LEU A 106 -6.19 10.15 -1.96
C LEU A 106 -5.12 10.64 -0.96
N LEU A 107 -4.29 9.73 -0.46
CA LEU A 107 -3.25 10.01 0.53
C LEU A 107 -2.28 11.10 0.07
N PRO A 108 -1.73 11.11 -1.17
CA PRO A 108 -0.82 12.16 -1.60
C PRO A 108 -1.47 13.55 -1.56
N SER A 109 -2.76 13.65 -1.89
CA SER A 109 -3.50 14.92 -1.86
C SER A 109 -3.69 15.42 -0.42
N ILE A 110 -4.04 14.53 0.51
CA ILE A 110 -4.15 14.86 1.93
C ILE A 110 -2.80 15.32 2.49
N LEU A 111 -1.72 14.61 2.14
CA LEU A 111 -0.38 14.94 2.63
C LEU A 111 0.17 16.23 2.04
N ASN A 112 -0.10 16.51 0.76
CA ASN A 112 0.24 17.79 0.14
C ASN A 112 -0.41 18.94 0.92
N GLN A 113 -1.71 18.84 1.18
CA GLN A 113 -2.46 19.85 1.91
C GLN A 113 -2.00 19.98 3.37
N LEU A 114 -1.68 18.85 4.03
CA LEU A 114 -1.15 18.85 5.39
C LEU A 114 0.22 19.55 5.46
N ASP A 115 1.11 19.25 4.51
CA ASP A 115 2.44 19.85 4.44
C ASP A 115 2.36 21.37 4.17
N GLU A 116 1.44 21.81 3.29
CA GLU A 116 1.16 23.23 3.07
C GLU A 116 0.63 23.94 4.33
N GLU A 117 -0.29 23.31 5.06
CA GLU A 117 -0.89 23.91 6.27
C GLU A 117 0.03 23.93 7.49
N LYS A 118 0.91 22.93 7.62
CA LYS A 118 1.70 22.69 8.83
C LYS A 118 3.21 22.90 8.64
N GLY A 119 3.68 23.13 7.41
CA GLY A 119 5.10 23.24 7.09
C GLY A 119 5.87 21.94 7.31
N THR A 120 5.20 20.79 7.15
CA THR A 120 5.81 19.46 7.30
C THR A 120 6.35 18.93 5.96
N ASN A 121 6.92 17.71 5.96
CA ASN A 121 7.40 17.03 4.75
C ASN A 121 6.99 15.55 4.78
N TYR A 122 5.72 15.29 5.09
CA TYR A 122 5.18 13.94 5.12
C TYR A 122 4.92 13.40 3.72
N LEU A 123 4.57 14.24 2.75
CA LEU A 123 4.33 13.85 1.37
C LEU A 123 5.59 13.22 0.77
N GLY A 124 6.73 13.92 0.82
CA GLY A 124 7.97 13.44 0.21
C GLY A 124 8.47 12.15 0.85
N THR A 125 8.38 12.02 2.18
CA THR A 125 8.79 10.79 2.89
C THR A 125 7.86 9.62 2.59
N THR A 126 6.54 9.86 2.59
CA THR A 126 5.53 8.84 2.35
C THR A 126 5.50 8.36 0.91
N THR A 127 5.49 9.27 -0.07
CA THR A 127 5.50 8.94 -1.50
C THR A 127 6.71 8.09 -1.87
N ASN A 128 7.90 8.45 -1.36
CA ASN A 128 9.10 7.66 -1.60
C ASN A 128 9.03 6.26 -0.97
N ALA A 129 8.49 6.14 0.23
CA ALA A 129 8.33 4.84 0.89
C ALA A 129 7.32 3.94 0.15
N ILE A 130 6.19 4.50 -0.27
CA ILE A 130 5.16 3.79 -1.05
C ILE A 130 5.74 3.34 -2.40
N TYR A 131 6.49 4.21 -3.08
CA TYR A 131 7.11 3.87 -4.35
C TYR A 131 8.15 2.75 -4.23
N LYS A 132 9.01 2.80 -3.20
CA LYS A 132 9.97 1.71 -2.92
C LYS A 132 9.25 0.38 -2.64
N PHE A 133 8.15 0.43 -1.90
CA PHE A 133 7.33 -0.75 -1.64
C PHE A 133 6.73 -1.31 -2.94
N ALA A 134 6.22 -0.46 -3.85
CA ALA A 134 5.76 -0.88 -5.17
C ALA A 134 6.88 -1.56 -5.98
N GLN A 135 8.09 -0.99 -5.96
CA GLN A 135 9.25 -1.60 -6.61
C GLN A 135 9.58 -2.98 -6.03
N ALA A 136 9.48 -3.15 -4.72
CA ALA A 136 9.68 -4.44 -4.07
C ALA A 136 8.63 -5.47 -4.49
N ILE A 137 7.35 -5.08 -4.53
CA ILE A 137 6.25 -5.96 -4.98
C ILE A 137 6.50 -6.44 -6.41
N VAL A 138 6.73 -5.51 -7.32
CA VAL A 138 6.89 -5.78 -8.75
C VAL A 138 8.13 -6.62 -9.04
N LYS A 139 9.21 -6.43 -8.27
CA LYS A 139 10.46 -7.21 -8.41
C LYS A 139 10.46 -8.54 -7.65
N ALA A 140 9.31 -8.95 -7.09
CA ALA A 140 9.26 -10.12 -6.22
C ALA A 140 9.57 -11.45 -6.92
N ASP A 141 9.40 -11.53 -8.23
CA ASP A 141 9.76 -12.71 -9.01
C ASP A 141 11.21 -12.68 -9.56
N GLU A 142 12.01 -11.67 -9.16
CA GLU A 142 13.39 -11.43 -9.63
C GLU A 142 13.52 -11.17 -11.14
N THR A 143 12.39 -10.97 -11.83
CA THR A 143 12.34 -10.47 -13.20
C THR A 143 11.73 -9.08 -13.23
N VAL A 144 12.15 -8.27 -14.20
CA VAL A 144 11.54 -6.95 -14.43
C VAL A 144 11.21 -6.86 -15.90
N SER A 145 9.92 -6.91 -16.21
CA SER A 145 9.42 -6.76 -17.57
C SER A 145 9.27 -5.28 -17.95
N LEU A 146 9.05 -5.01 -19.24
CA LEU A 146 8.69 -3.65 -19.68
C LEU A 146 7.34 -3.21 -19.09
N GLN A 147 6.42 -4.14 -18.86
CA GLN A 147 5.11 -3.85 -18.28
C GLN A 147 5.22 -3.46 -16.80
N ASP A 148 6.19 -4.01 -16.09
CA ASP A 148 6.53 -3.64 -14.72
C ASP A 148 7.08 -2.22 -14.62
N LEU A 149 7.95 -1.84 -15.56
CA LEU A 149 8.48 -0.48 -15.65
C LEU A 149 7.39 0.54 -15.97
N ASP A 150 6.49 0.21 -16.90
CA ASP A 150 5.34 1.06 -17.21
C ASP A 150 4.40 1.19 -16.01
N THR A 151 4.12 0.09 -15.31
CA THR A 151 3.31 0.08 -14.10
C THR A 151 3.92 0.96 -13.00
N LEU A 152 5.23 0.85 -12.76
CA LEU A 152 5.94 1.70 -11.81
C LEU A 152 5.93 3.18 -12.23
N SER A 153 6.05 3.48 -13.52
CA SER A 153 5.92 4.85 -14.04
C SER A 153 4.53 5.43 -13.76
N GLN A 154 3.47 4.67 -14.01
CA GLN A 154 2.10 5.09 -13.71
C GLN A 154 1.86 5.28 -12.20
N ILE A 155 2.39 4.39 -11.36
CA ILE A 155 2.32 4.53 -9.90
C ILE A 155 3.04 5.82 -9.47
N TRP A 156 4.22 6.09 -10.01
CA TRP A 156 4.96 7.32 -9.72
C TRP A 156 4.15 8.57 -10.08
N GLN A 157 3.55 8.61 -11.27
CA GLN A 157 2.70 9.71 -11.71
C GLN A 157 1.48 9.90 -10.79
N ARG A 158 0.81 8.81 -10.39
CA ARG A 158 -0.34 8.86 -9.48
C ARG A 158 0.02 9.37 -8.09
N LEU A 159 1.18 8.96 -7.57
CA LEU A 159 1.68 9.46 -6.28
C LEU A 159 2.04 10.95 -6.31
N HIS A 160 2.18 11.56 -7.49
CA HIS A 160 2.46 12.98 -7.69
C HIS A 160 1.28 13.73 -8.33
N SER A 161 0.09 13.11 -8.39
CA SER A 161 -1.12 13.73 -8.90
C SER A 161 -2.02 14.09 -7.72
N TYR A 162 -2.21 15.39 -7.50
CA TYR A 162 -2.94 15.89 -6.33
C TYR A 162 -4.26 16.52 -6.74
N GLN A 163 -5.33 16.16 -6.03
CA GLN A 163 -6.60 16.86 -6.15
C GLN A 163 -6.65 18.03 -5.14
N PRO A 164 -7.27 19.16 -5.51
CA PRO A 164 -7.40 20.28 -4.60
C PRO A 164 -8.30 19.91 -3.41
N LEU A 165 -7.85 20.24 -2.20
CA LEU A 165 -8.60 20.06 -0.96
C LEU A 165 -8.73 21.41 -0.27
N ALA A 166 -9.88 21.69 0.36
CA ALA A 166 -10.06 22.92 1.13
C ALA A 166 -9.19 22.94 2.41
N ASN A 167 -8.93 21.76 2.98
CA ASN A 167 -7.99 21.49 4.05
C ASN A 167 -7.68 19.99 4.09
N TYR A 168 -6.65 19.56 4.82
CA TYR A 168 -6.28 18.14 4.86
C TYR A 168 -7.38 17.26 5.44
N GLN A 169 -8.20 17.77 6.37
CA GLN A 169 -9.29 17.00 6.96
C GLN A 169 -10.41 16.69 5.97
N ALA A 170 -10.61 17.55 4.96
CA ALA A 170 -11.61 17.36 3.92
C ALA A 170 -11.36 16.07 3.12
N GLY A 171 -10.10 15.65 3.00
CA GLY A 171 -9.78 14.39 2.34
C GLY A 171 -10.23 13.15 3.11
N PHE A 172 -10.57 13.24 4.40
CA PHE A 172 -11.12 12.10 5.15
C PHE A 172 -12.65 11.96 5.05
N ALA A 173 -13.34 12.93 4.45
CA ALA A 173 -14.80 12.95 4.38
C ALA A 173 -15.38 12.10 3.23
N THR A 174 -14.58 11.18 2.67
CA THR A 174 -14.92 10.35 1.50
C THR A 174 -15.20 8.91 1.86
#